data_AF-A0A2E9JYX7-F1
#
_entry.id   AF-A0A2E9JYX7-F1
#
_cell.length_a   1.000
_cell.length_b   1.000
_cell.length_c   1.000
_cell.angle_alpha   90.00
_cell.angle_beta   90.00
_cell.angle_gamma   90.00
#
_symmetry.space_group_name_H-M   'P 1'
#
loop_
_entity.id
_entity.type
_entity.pdbx_description
1 polymer ?
#
loop_
_entity_poly.entity_id
_entity_poly.type
_entity_poly.pdbx_seq_one_letter_code
_entity_poly.pdbx_strand_id
1 'polypeptide(L)'
;MYEEEWKGFRAFYELLFGTPIAYLFLLLVWKKLFRADHAGWKYALITLIGSSFFILNHYFFHAPFYSLLARSYAVIFLLFYYILLIRPQAFSLLRQCVAVLSAVIFTGVYIGAEEVARALADGRMLNGTKVPEFLFVLTAFLAFVIIILLQRKPASRM
;
A
#
# COMPACT_ATOMS: atom_id res chain seq x y z
N MET A 1 11.56 -20.69 -14.37
CA MET A 1 12.44 -19.86 -15.21
C MET A 1 11.72 -18.55 -15.44
N TYR A 2 12.40 -17.40 -15.37
CA TYR A 2 11.83 -16.09 -15.66
C TYR A 2 12.02 -15.78 -17.16
N GLU A 3 11.03 -15.17 -17.78
CA GLU A 3 11.07 -14.72 -19.17
C GLU A 3 10.84 -13.21 -19.23
N GLU A 4 11.68 -12.48 -19.96
CA GLU A 4 11.62 -11.00 -20.01
C GLU A 4 10.28 -10.50 -20.58
N GLU A 5 9.64 -11.29 -21.44
CA GLU A 5 8.31 -11.00 -22.00
C GLU A 5 7.21 -10.94 -20.93
N TRP A 6 7.40 -11.54 -19.75
CA TRP A 6 6.43 -11.49 -18.66
C TRP A 6 6.43 -10.15 -17.91
N LYS A 7 7.48 -9.34 -18.11
CA LYS A 7 7.71 -8.11 -17.35
C LYS A 7 6.60 -7.09 -17.60
N GLY A 8 6.10 -6.50 -16.53
CA GLY A 8 5.12 -5.42 -16.62
C GLY A 8 5.77 -4.03 -16.63
N PHE A 9 4.89 -3.04 -16.65
CA PHE A 9 5.25 -1.62 -16.86
C PHE A 9 5.46 -0.85 -15.54
N ARG A 10 5.31 -1.49 -14.37
CA ARG A 10 5.46 -0.84 -13.05
C ARG A 10 6.93 -0.61 -12.72
N ALA A 11 7.31 0.61 -12.42
CA ALA A 11 8.65 0.93 -11.92
C ALA A 11 8.72 0.97 -10.38
N PHE A 12 9.92 0.78 -9.82
CA PHE A 12 10.13 0.77 -8.36
C PHE A 12 9.81 2.11 -7.69
N TYR A 13 10.07 3.24 -8.35
CA TYR A 13 9.78 4.56 -7.78
C TYR A 13 8.27 4.77 -7.55
N GLU A 14 7.42 4.18 -8.40
CA GLU A 14 5.96 4.22 -8.26
C GLU A 14 5.53 3.51 -6.98
N LEU A 15 6.03 2.27 -6.79
CA LEU A 15 5.80 1.47 -5.60
C LEU A 15 6.19 2.23 -4.34
N LEU A 16 7.42 2.74 -4.33
CA LEU A 16 7.99 3.38 -3.15
C LEU A 16 7.22 4.66 -2.80
N PHE A 17 6.78 5.43 -3.80
CA PHE A 17 5.93 6.61 -3.61
C PHE A 17 4.55 6.27 -3.01
N GLY A 18 3.92 5.20 -3.48
CA GLY A 18 2.62 4.75 -2.97
C GLY A 18 2.69 4.22 -1.53
N THR A 19 3.82 3.66 -1.12
CA THR A 19 4.00 2.98 0.17
C THR A 19 3.62 3.85 1.39
N PRO A 20 4.19 5.06 1.61
CA PRO A 20 3.84 5.88 2.78
C PRO A 20 2.40 6.41 2.72
N ILE A 21 1.85 6.66 1.53
CA ILE A 21 0.47 7.10 1.34
C ILE A 21 -0.50 5.98 1.77
N ALA A 22 -0.24 4.76 1.32
CA ALA A 22 -1.03 3.60 1.67
C ALA A 22 -0.92 3.25 3.16
N TYR A 23 0.29 3.36 3.74
CA TYR A 23 0.48 3.21 5.19
C TYR A 23 -0.34 4.24 5.99
N LEU A 24 -0.27 5.52 5.61
CA LEU A 24 -1.04 6.58 6.24
C LEU A 24 -2.54 6.35 6.11
N PHE A 25 -3.02 5.88 4.97
CA PHE A 25 -4.41 5.51 4.79
C PHE A 25 -4.84 4.45 5.81
N LEU A 26 -4.08 3.36 5.95
CA LEU A 26 -4.39 2.32 6.95
C LEU A 26 -4.44 2.91 8.35
N LEU A 27 -3.40 3.64 8.74
CA LEU A 27 -3.31 4.25 10.06
C LEU A 27 -4.52 5.15 10.34
N LEU A 28 -4.87 6.03 9.40
CA LEU A 28 -5.96 7.00 9.56
C LEU A 28 -7.33 6.34 9.55
N VAL A 29 -7.58 5.38 8.67
CA VAL A 29 -8.84 4.65 8.61
C VAL A 29 -9.06 3.88 9.92
N TRP A 30 -8.06 3.13 10.37
CA TRP A 30 -8.21 2.36 11.60
C TRP A 30 -8.37 3.26 12.83
N LYS A 31 -7.56 4.30 12.94
CA LYS A 31 -7.62 5.23 14.07
C LYS A 31 -8.89 6.08 14.09
N LYS A 32 -9.33 6.61 12.95
CA LYS A 32 -10.44 7.58 12.87
C LYS A 32 -11.79 6.93 12.58
N LEU A 33 -11.86 6.04 11.59
CA LEU A 33 -13.12 5.41 11.18
C LEU A 33 -13.50 4.27 12.12
N PHE A 34 -12.55 3.34 12.35
CA PHE A 34 -12.80 2.17 13.20
C PHE A 34 -12.56 2.42 14.68
N ARG A 35 -11.95 3.57 15.03
CA ARG A 35 -11.58 3.95 16.40
C ARG A 35 -10.77 2.86 17.12
N ALA A 36 -9.94 2.16 16.37
CA ALA A 36 -9.07 1.09 16.85
C ALA A 36 -7.62 1.45 16.55
N ASP A 37 -6.80 1.42 17.59
CA ASP A 37 -5.36 1.65 17.47
C ASP A 37 -4.62 0.32 17.49
N HIS A 38 -3.76 0.11 16.50
CA HIS A 38 -2.93 -1.08 16.39
C HIS A 38 -1.46 -0.69 16.52
N ALA A 39 -0.65 -1.64 17.00
CA ALA A 39 0.79 -1.47 16.97
C ALA A 39 1.27 -1.20 15.54
N GLY A 40 2.15 -0.21 15.37
CA GLY A 40 2.59 0.28 14.05
C GLY A 40 3.14 -0.81 13.12
N TRP A 41 3.76 -1.85 13.68
CA TRP A 41 4.25 -2.99 12.90
C TRP A 41 3.15 -3.73 12.14
N LYS A 42 1.90 -3.74 12.65
CA LYS A 42 0.77 -4.37 11.94
C LYS A 42 0.43 -3.60 10.67
N TYR A 43 0.38 -2.27 10.74
CA TYR A 43 0.19 -1.44 9.56
C TYR A 43 1.36 -1.60 8.59
N ALA A 44 2.60 -1.58 9.11
CA ALA A 44 3.80 -1.77 8.29
C ALA A 44 3.79 -3.13 7.57
N LEU A 45 3.40 -4.21 8.26
CA LEU A 45 3.32 -5.54 7.67
C LEU A 45 2.23 -5.63 6.60
N ILE A 46 1.04 -5.07 6.83
CA ILE A 46 -0.02 -5.04 5.81
C ILE A 46 0.40 -4.21 4.61
N THR A 47 1.07 -3.07 4.81
CA THR A 47 1.63 -2.27 3.72
C THR A 47 2.73 -3.04 2.97
N LEU A 48 3.64 -3.71 3.69
CA LEU A 48 4.71 -4.51 3.10
C LEU A 48 4.16 -5.66 2.27
N ILE A 49 3.20 -6.41 2.82
CA ILE A 49 2.47 -7.43 2.09
C ILE A 49 1.88 -6.75 0.88
N GLY A 50 0.95 -5.79 1.01
CA GLY A 50 0.35 -5.07 -0.13
C GLY A 50 1.34 -4.64 -1.22
N SER A 51 2.47 -4.04 -0.83
CA SER A 51 3.54 -3.58 -1.72
C SER A 51 4.24 -4.72 -2.47
N SER A 52 4.32 -5.92 -1.90
CA SER A 52 4.93 -7.08 -2.56
C SER A 52 4.17 -7.54 -3.82
N PHE A 53 2.95 -7.04 -4.04
CA PHE A 53 2.21 -7.21 -5.29
C PHE A 53 2.95 -6.59 -6.47
N PHE A 54 3.84 -5.63 -6.22
CA PHE A 54 4.81 -5.13 -7.19
C PHE A 54 5.56 -6.26 -7.88
N ILE A 55 5.98 -7.31 -7.16
CA ILE A 55 6.73 -8.43 -7.75
C ILE A 55 5.89 -9.09 -8.85
N LEU A 56 4.59 -9.27 -8.60
CA LEU A 56 3.67 -9.86 -9.55
C LEU A 56 3.50 -8.94 -10.77
N ASN A 57 3.26 -7.64 -10.53
CA ASN A 57 3.08 -6.66 -11.60
C ASN A 57 4.36 -6.31 -12.37
N HIS A 58 5.53 -6.47 -11.78
CA HIS A 58 6.79 -6.11 -12.40
C HIS A 58 7.36 -7.30 -13.16
N TYR A 59 7.35 -8.51 -12.59
CA TYR A 59 8.01 -9.67 -13.19
C TYR A 59 7.07 -10.63 -13.92
N PHE A 60 5.78 -10.67 -13.56
CA PHE A 60 4.88 -11.73 -14.01
C PHE A 60 3.62 -11.22 -14.70
N PHE A 61 3.53 -9.92 -15.02
CA PHE A 61 2.31 -9.29 -15.51
C PHE A 61 1.74 -9.93 -16.78
N HIS A 62 2.60 -10.31 -17.73
CA HIS A 62 2.21 -10.98 -18.97
C HIS A 62 2.35 -12.51 -18.91
N ALA A 63 2.67 -13.07 -17.75
CA ALA A 63 2.82 -14.52 -17.60
C ALA A 63 1.45 -15.22 -17.73
N PRO A 64 1.39 -16.44 -18.31
CA PRO A 64 0.12 -17.17 -18.50
C PRO A 64 -0.59 -17.51 -17.18
N PHE A 65 0.15 -17.61 -16.08
CA PHE A 65 -0.37 -17.88 -14.73
C PHE A 65 -0.63 -16.62 -13.90
N TYR A 66 -0.44 -15.42 -14.45
CA TYR A 66 -0.58 -14.15 -13.72
C TYR A 66 -1.92 -14.02 -13.00
N SER A 67 -3.02 -14.36 -13.69
CA SER A 67 -4.37 -14.23 -13.13
C SER A 67 -4.58 -15.12 -11.90
N LEU A 68 -4.04 -16.35 -11.92
CA LEU A 68 -4.07 -17.25 -10.78
C LEU A 68 -3.23 -16.69 -9.63
N LEU A 69 -2.00 -16.28 -9.93
CA LEU A 69 -1.07 -15.73 -8.94
C LEU A 69 -1.64 -14.47 -8.27
N ALA A 70 -2.24 -13.56 -9.04
CA ALA A 70 -2.87 -12.35 -8.53
C ALA A 70 -4.07 -12.64 -7.60
N ARG A 71 -4.91 -13.61 -7.96
CA ARG A 71 -6.05 -14.02 -7.12
C ARG A 71 -5.59 -14.70 -5.83
N SER A 72 -4.64 -15.63 -5.92
CA SER A 72 -4.06 -16.31 -4.75
C SER A 72 -3.44 -15.29 -3.79
N TYR A 73 -2.72 -14.32 -4.33
CA TYR A 73 -2.16 -13.23 -3.55
C TYR A 73 -3.24 -12.39 -2.87
N ALA A 74 -4.31 -12.01 -3.58
CA ALA A 74 -5.40 -11.23 -3.00
C ALA A 74 -6.06 -11.96 -1.81
N VAL A 75 -6.22 -13.28 -1.90
CA VAL A 75 -6.71 -14.11 -0.79
C VAL A 75 -5.75 -14.07 0.39
N ILE A 76 -4.45 -14.27 0.15
CA ILE A 76 -3.42 -14.21 1.20
C ILE A 76 -3.42 -12.83 1.88
N PHE A 77 -3.43 -11.75 1.11
CA PHE A 77 -3.51 -10.39 1.63
C PHE A 77 -4.74 -10.19 2.52
N LEU A 78 -5.92 -10.59 2.06
CA LEU A 78 -7.16 -10.46 2.82
C LEU A 78 -7.14 -11.30 4.11
N LEU A 79 -6.54 -12.49 4.09
CA LEU A 79 -6.38 -13.32 5.28
C LEU A 79 -5.50 -12.63 6.32
N PHE A 80 -4.32 -12.11 5.92
CA PHE A 80 -3.46 -11.36 6.83
C PHE A 80 -4.14 -10.10 7.36
N TYR A 81 -4.83 -9.35 6.48
CA TYR A 81 -5.60 -8.17 6.85
C TYR A 81 -6.66 -8.50 7.90
N TYR A 82 -7.44 -9.55 7.67
CA TYR A 82 -8.48 -9.99 8.58
C TYR A 82 -7.90 -10.45 9.92
N ILE A 83 -6.89 -11.31 9.90
CA ILE A 83 -6.31 -11.89 11.13
C ILE A 83 -5.65 -10.80 12.00
N LEU A 84 -4.94 -9.84 11.39
CA LEU A 84 -4.15 -8.88 12.15
C LEU A 84 -4.95 -7.67 12.63
N LEU A 85 -5.89 -7.19 11.82
CA LEU A 85 -6.60 -5.93 12.06
C LEU A 85 -8.08 -6.15 12.46
N ILE A 86 -8.79 -7.06 11.80
CA ILE A 86 -10.25 -7.23 12.01
C ILE A 86 -10.56 -8.20 13.16
N ARG A 87 -10.05 -9.43 13.10
CA ARG A 87 -10.31 -10.52 14.06
C ARG A 87 -10.09 -10.14 15.52
N PRO A 88 -9.06 -9.33 15.89
CA PRO A 88 -8.86 -8.95 17.29
C PRO A 88 -9.91 -7.97 17.82
N GLN A 89 -10.78 -7.42 16.97
CA GLN A 89 -11.79 -6.45 17.35
C GLN A 89 -13.13 -7.15 17.61
N ALA A 90 -13.85 -6.69 18.63
CA ALA A 90 -15.22 -7.10 18.90
C ALA A 90 -16.22 -6.39 17.96
N PHE A 91 -15.99 -6.48 16.65
CA PHE A 91 -16.84 -5.85 15.63
C PHE A 91 -18.06 -6.69 15.30
N SER A 92 -19.21 -6.03 15.15
CA SER A 92 -20.39 -6.62 14.53
C SER A 92 -20.11 -7.03 13.09
N LEU A 93 -20.92 -7.94 12.54
CA LEU A 93 -20.76 -8.43 11.17
C LEU A 93 -20.72 -7.28 10.14
N LEU A 94 -21.61 -6.29 10.28
CA LEU A 94 -21.62 -5.10 9.42
C LEU A 94 -20.28 -4.35 9.47
N ARG A 95 -19.71 -4.14 10.66
CA ARG A 95 -18.41 -3.48 10.81
C ARG A 95 -17.27 -4.32 10.25
N GLN A 96 -17.33 -5.64 10.37
CA GLN A 96 -16.37 -6.54 9.72
C GLN A 96 -16.43 -6.39 8.20
N CYS A 97 -17.63 -6.35 7.60
CA CYS A 97 -17.80 -6.12 6.16
C CYS A 97 -17.21 -4.76 5.73
N VAL A 98 -17.48 -3.69 6.48
CA VAL A 98 -16.90 -2.36 6.20
C VAL A 98 -15.37 -2.37 6.36
N ALA A 99 -14.84 -3.09 7.35
CA ALA A 99 -13.40 -3.26 7.52
C ALA A 99 -12.75 -4.07 6.39
N VAL A 100 -13.41 -5.12 5.88
CA VAL A 100 -12.94 -5.84 4.68
C VAL A 100 -12.98 -4.92 3.46
N LEU A 101 -14.04 -4.12 3.29
CA LEU A 101 -14.12 -3.14 2.19
C LEU A 101 -12.98 -2.12 2.25
N SER A 102 -12.55 -1.71 3.46
CA SER A 102 -11.39 -0.82 3.60
C SER A 102 -10.08 -1.42 3.07
N ALA A 103 -9.94 -2.75 3.04
CA ALA A 103 -8.80 -3.43 2.43
C ALA A 103 -8.80 -3.27 0.90
N VAL A 104 -9.98 -3.29 0.28
CA VAL A 104 -10.13 -3.02 -1.17
C VAL A 104 -9.81 -1.56 -1.48
N ILE A 105 -10.32 -0.63 -0.67
CA ILE A 105 -10.02 0.80 -0.82
C ILE A 105 -8.53 1.07 -0.62
N PHE A 106 -7.89 0.41 0.34
CA PHE A 106 -6.44 0.47 0.53
C PHE A 106 -5.68 0.14 -0.76
N THR A 107 -6.05 -0.94 -1.45
CA THR A 107 -5.45 -1.30 -2.74
C THR A 107 -5.68 -0.21 -3.79
N GLY A 108 -6.87 0.37 -3.84
CA GLY A 108 -7.18 1.49 -4.74
C GLY A 108 -6.36 2.74 -4.45
N VAL A 109 -6.17 3.09 -3.18
CA VAL A 109 -5.30 4.20 -2.75
C VAL A 109 -3.86 3.95 -3.15
N TYR A 110 -3.38 2.71 -2.99
CA TYR A 110 -2.03 2.33 -3.37
C TYR A 110 -1.82 2.49 -4.87
N ILE A 111 -2.67 1.84 -5.69
CA ILE A 111 -2.58 1.90 -7.16
C ILE A 111 -2.77 3.33 -7.66
N GLY A 112 -3.68 4.09 -7.07
CA GLY A 112 -3.89 5.49 -7.40
C GLY A 112 -2.64 6.34 -7.17
N ALA A 113 -1.93 6.12 -6.07
CA ALA A 113 -0.65 6.79 -5.82
C ALA A 113 0.44 6.39 -6.81
N GLU A 114 0.52 5.11 -7.19
CA GLU A 114 1.44 4.63 -8.23
C GLU A 114 1.15 5.28 -9.59
N GLU A 115 -0.13 5.37 -9.98
CA GLU A 115 -0.54 6.04 -11.22
C GLU A 115 -0.23 7.54 -11.22
N VAL A 116 -0.40 8.22 -10.08
CA VAL A 116 -0.01 9.63 -9.94
C VAL A 116 1.51 9.79 -10.12
N ALA A 117 2.31 8.93 -9.48
CA ALA A 117 3.77 8.97 -9.63
C ALA A 117 4.18 8.80 -11.10
N ARG A 118 3.61 7.79 -11.77
CA ARG A 118 3.87 7.55 -13.18
C ARG A 118 3.42 8.72 -14.05
N ALA A 119 2.21 9.24 -13.86
CA ALA A 119 1.69 10.31 -14.68
C ALA A 119 2.50 11.62 -14.52
N LEU A 120 3.08 11.87 -13.35
CA LEU A 120 4.03 12.96 -13.12
C LEU A 120 5.40 12.70 -13.75
N ALA A 121 5.92 11.47 -13.66
CA ALA A 121 7.20 11.09 -14.29
C ALA A 121 7.13 11.13 -15.82
N ASP A 122 6.00 10.73 -16.40
CA ASP A 122 5.73 10.80 -17.84
C ASP A 122 5.46 12.23 -18.33
N GLY A 123 5.19 13.17 -17.41
CA GLY A 123 4.79 14.55 -17.71
C GLY A 123 3.32 14.72 -18.13
N ARG A 124 2.50 13.67 -18.01
CA ARG A 124 1.06 13.67 -18.32
C ARG A 124 0.26 14.65 -17.44
N MET A 125 0.75 14.93 -16.23
CA MET A 125 0.08 15.84 -15.27
C MET A 125 0.63 17.28 -15.26
N LEU A 126 1.77 17.55 -15.91
CA LEU A 126 2.47 18.85 -15.83
C LEU A 126 2.80 19.41 -17.23
N ASN A 127 1.84 19.35 -18.16
CA ASN A 127 1.98 19.91 -19.51
C ASN A 127 3.26 19.45 -20.24
N GLY A 128 3.64 18.17 -20.08
CA GLY A 128 4.86 17.61 -20.66
C GLY A 128 6.13 17.75 -19.81
N THR A 129 6.07 18.47 -18.69
CA THR A 129 7.19 18.56 -17.74
C THR A 129 7.31 17.26 -16.96
N LYS A 130 8.44 16.57 -17.11
CA LYS A 130 8.70 15.30 -16.41
C LYS A 130 9.27 15.56 -15.02
N VAL A 131 8.71 14.90 -14.01
CA VAL A 131 9.29 14.86 -12.66
C VAL A 131 10.33 13.74 -12.59
N PRO A 132 11.58 14.01 -12.24
CA PRO A 132 12.60 12.97 -12.08
C PRO A 132 12.21 11.89 -11.06
N GLU A 133 12.44 10.63 -11.40
CA GLU A 133 12.05 9.46 -10.59
C GLU A 133 12.60 9.51 -9.15
N PHE A 134 13.82 10.00 -8.98
CA PHE A 134 14.47 10.10 -7.67
C PHE A 134 13.72 11.02 -6.70
N LEU A 135 12.94 12.00 -7.19
CA LEU A 135 12.15 12.88 -6.32
C LEU A 135 11.02 12.13 -5.63
N PHE A 136 10.42 11.14 -6.30
CA PHE A 136 9.39 10.29 -5.68
C PHE A 136 9.98 9.42 -4.58
N VAL A 137 11.16 8.85 -4.84
CA VAL A 137 11.94 8.06 -3.87
C VAL A 137 12.30 8.91 -2.65
N LEU A 138 12.88 10.09 -2.87
CA LEU A 138 13.23 11.04 -1.81
C LEU A 138 12.01 11.45 -0.98
N THR A 139 10.91 11.79 -1.66
CA THR A 139 9.65 12.17 -1.00
C THR A 139 9.12 11.05 -0.14
N ALA A 140 9.19 9.80 -0.61
CA ALA A 140 8.73 8.65 0.17
C ALA A 140 9.55 8.43 1.44
N PHE A 141 10.88 8.54 1.36
CA PHE A 141 11.74 8.44 2.54
C PHE A 141 11.48 9.57 3.55
N LEU A 142 11.38 10.82 3.07
CA LEU A 142 11.04 11.96 3.93
C LEU A 142 9.67 11.78 4.59
N ALA A 143 8.68 11.27 3.86
CA ALA A 143 7.36 10.97 4.40
C ALA A 143 7.44 9.96 5.54
N PHE A 144 8.19 8.86 5.38
CA PHE A 144 8.38 7.88 6.45
C PHE A 144 9.11 8.46 7.68
N VAL A 145 10.14 9.28 7.48
CA VAL A 145 10.81 9.98 8.59
C VAL A 145 9.81 10.82 9.37
N ILE A 146 9.00 11.62 8.67
CA ILE A 146 7.97 12.46 9.29
C ILE A 146 6.93 11.59 10.02
N ILE A 147 6.45 10.52 9.40
CA ILE A 147 5.48 9.58 10.02
C ILE A 147 6.04 9.03 11.32
N ILE A 148 7.28 8.52 11.30
CA ILE A 148 7.93 7.94 12.48
C ILE A 148 8.06 9.00 13.59
N LEU A 149 8.53 10.21 13.26
CA LEU A 149 8.67 11.30 14.22
C LEU A 149 7.32 11.71 14.84
N LEU A 150 6.25 11.77 14.04
CA LEU A 150 4.91 12.10 14.52
C LEU A 150 4.28 10.99 15.37
N GLN A 151 4.61 9.72 15.10
CA GLN A 151 4.17 8.58 15.90
C GLN A 151 4.95 8.45 17.21
N ARG A 152 6.15 9.01 17.30
CA ARG A 152 7.01 8.98 18.50
C ARG A 152 6.53 9.89 19.64
N LYS A 153 5.23 10.21 19.74
CA LYS A 153 4.73 11.03 20.87
C LYS A 153 5.21 10.42 22.20
N PRO A 154 5.78 11.22 23.10
CA PRO A 154 6.49 10.72 24.26
C PRO A 154 5.52 9.99 25.19
N ALA A 155 5.95 8.82 25.66
CA ALA A 155 5.37 8.16 26.82
C ALA A 155 5.66 9.01 28.06
N SER A 156 4.97 10.14 28.21
CA SER A 156 5.01 10.98 29.39
C SER A 156 3.69 11.75 29.51
N ARG A 157 2.70 11.08 30.08
CA ARG A 157 1.57 11.59 30.88
C ARG A 157 0.68 10.39 31.21
N MET A 158 1.22 9.51 32.04
CA MET A 158 0.43 8.80 33.04
C MET A 158 0.49 9.62 34.32
#